data_AF-A0A920VQ50-F1
#
_entry.id   AF-A0A920VQ50-F1
#
_cell.length_a   1.000
_cell.length_b   1.000
_cell.length_c   1.000
_cell.angle_alpha   90.00
_cell.angle_beta   90.00
_cell.angle_gamma   90.00
#
_symmetry.space_group_name_H-M   'P 1'
#
loop_
_entity.id
_entity.type
_entity.pdbx_description
1 polymer ?
#
loop_
_entity_poly.entity_id
_entity_poly.type
_entity_poly.pdbx_seq_one_letter_code
_entity_poly.pdbx_strand_id
1 'polypeptide(L)' 'MTINGKEVGKGSTGDILGHPFEALAWLANSLATRGKNLKTGEIVMLGSVVETQWVLPGDEVSIE' A
#
# COMPACT_ATOMS: atom_id res chain seq x y z
N MET A 1 -1.40 0.12 12.88
CA MET A 1 -0.25 -0.82 12.86
C MET A 1 0.46 -0.72 14.20
N THR A 2 0.73 -1.86 14.82
CA THR A 2 1.47 -1.96 16.08
C THR A 2 2.69 -2.85 15.92
N ILE A 3 3.73 -2.57 16.71
CA ILE A 3 4.87 -3.47 16.95
C ILE A 3 4.94 -3.72 18.45
N ASN A 4 4.85 -4.98 18.87
CA ASN A 4 4.82 -5.40 20.28
C ASN A 4 3.76 -4.63 21.10
N GLY A 5 2.58 -4.43 20.51
CA GLY A 5 1.46 -3.70 21.13
C GLY A 5 1.58 -2.17 21.12
N LYS A 6 2.69 -1.60 20.65
CA LYS A 6 2.87 -0.14 20.54
C LYS A 6 2.46 0.33 19.14
N GLU A 7 1.58 1.33 19.06
CA GLU A 7 1.24 1.97 17.77
C GLU A 7 2.48 2.64 17.17
N VAL A 8 2.79 2.27 15.92
CA VAL A 8 3.93 2.79 15.15
C VAL A 8 3.52 3.41 13.82
N GLY A 9 2.25 3.28 13.45
CA GLY A 9 1.73 3.85 12.22
C GLY A 9 0.22 3.73 12.13
N LYS A 10 -0.39 4.80 11.63
CA LYS A 10 -1.81 4.88 11.32
C LYS A 10 -1.97 5.68 10.04
N GLY A 11 -2.89 5.24 9.19
CA GLY A 11 -3.23 5.92 7.95
C GLY A 11 -4.58 5.46 7.42
N SER A 12 -5.12 6.22 6.49
CA SER A 12 -6.34 5.92 5.77
C SER A 12 -6.02 5.65 4.31
N THR A 13 -6.88 4.91 3.62
CA THR A 13 -6.71 4.65 2.18
C THR A 13 -6.76 5.94 1.35
N GLY A 14 -7.37 7.01 1.88
CA GLY A 14 -7.34 8.34 1.27
C GLY A 14 -5.94 8.98 1.22
N ASP A 15 -5.01 8.52 2.06
CA ASP A 15 -3.62 9.00 2.04
C ASP A 15 -2.89 8.52 0.77
N ILE A 16 -3.42 7.50 0.09
CA ILE A 16 -2.94 7.04 -1.21
C ILE A 16 -3.62 7.86 -2.32
N LEU A 17 -2.97 8.96 -2.72
CA LEU A 17 -3.40 9.82 -3.83
C LEU A 17 -4.87 10.29 -3.73
N GLY A 18 -5.40 10.47 -2.52
CA GLY A 18 -6.76 10.93 -2.25
C GLY A 18 -7.81 9.81 -2.14
N HIS A 19 -7.65 8.72 -2.91
CA HIS A 19 -8.52 7.55 -2.86
C HIS A 19 -7.80 6.33 -3.47
N PRO A 20 -7.91 5.11 -2.89
CA PRO A 20 -7.12 3.95 -3.34
C PRO A 20 -7.33 3.61 -4.83
N PHE A 21 -8.54 3.77 -5.36
CA PHE A 21 -8.79 3.52 -6.79
C PHE A 21 -8.19 4.57 -7.74
N GLU A 22 -7.84 5.77 -7.25
CA GLU A 22 -7.11 6.75 -8.06
C GLU A 22 -5.68 6.27 -8.34
N ALA A 23 -5.03 5.63 -7.36
CA ALA A 23 -3.73 5.00 -7.57
C ALA A 23 -3.80 3.84 -8.57
N LEU A 24 -4.86 3.05 -8.52
CA LEU A 24 -5.09 1.96 -9.48
C LEU A 24 -5.29 2.51 -10.90
N ALA A 25 -6.15 3.52 -11.04
CA ALA A 25 -6.42 4.17 -12.32
C ALA A 25 -5.16 4.81 -12.90
N TRP A 26 -4.38 5.53 -12.06
CA TRP A 26 -3.10 6.10 -12.45
C TRP A 26 -2.13 5.03 -12.95
N LEU A 27 -1.99 3.90 -12.23
CA LEU A 27 -1.11 2.81 -12.62
C LEU A 27 -1.53 2.21 -13.98
N ALA A 28 -2.82 1.90 -14.14
CA ALA A 28 -3.35 1.33 -15.38
C ALA A 28 -3.11 2.27 -16.57
N ASN A 29 -3.43 3.56 -16.41
CA ASN A 29 -3.22 4.57 -17.46
C ASN A 29 -1.72 4.75 -17.78
N SER A 30 -0.87 4.76 -16.75
CA SER A 30 0.58 4.86 -16.92
C SER A 30 1.18 3.63 -17.63
N LEU A 31 0.63 2.44 -17.43
CA LEU A 31 1.04 1.26 -18.18
C LEU A 31 0.60 1.35 -19.64
N ALA A 32 -0.62 1.83 -19.89
CA ALA A 32 -1.16 1.97 -21.23
C ALA A 32 -0.32 2.91 -22.12
N THR A 33 0.20 4.02 -21.57
CA THR A 33 1.11 4.92 -22.32
C THR A 33 2.43 4.25 -22.73
N ARG A 34 2.79 3.13 -22.07
CA ARG A 34 3.97 2.31 -22.36
C ARG A 34 3.64 1.04 -23.14
N GLY A 35 2.42 0.93 -23.69
CA GLY A 35 1.96 -0.24 -24.44
C GLY A 35 1.78 -1.49 -23.58
N LYS A 36 1.60 -1.33 -22.26
CA LYS A 36 1.38 -2.43 -21.30
C LYS A 36 -0.01 -2.32 -20.69
N ASN A 37 -0.53 -3.44 -20.19
CA ASN A 37 -1.82 -3.49 -19.50
C ASN A 37 -1.70 -4.37 -18.25
N LEU A 38 -2.53 -4.09 -17.25
CA LEU A 38 -2.79 -5.02 -16.15
C LEU A 38 -3.54 -6.23 -16.70
N LYS A 39 -3.25 -7.40 -16.13
CA LYS A 39 -3.84 -8.68 -16.53
C LYS A 39 -4.77 -9.22 -15.46
N THR A 40 -5.77 -9.97 -15.89
CA THR A 40 -6.66 -10.70 -14.98
C THR A 40 -5.86 -11.60 -14.05
N GLY A 41 -6.16 -11.52 -12.76
CA GLY A 41 -5.49 -12.32 -11.72
C GLY A 41 -4.23 -11.69 -11.13
N GLU A 42 -3.79 -10.51 -11.63
CA GLU A 42 -2.67 -9.79 -11.01
C GLU A 42 -3.09 -9.16 -9.68
N ILE A 43 -2.19 -9.24 -8.69
CA ILE A 43 -2.32 -8.53 -7.42
C ILE A 43 -1.63 -7.18 -7.56
N VAL A 44 -2.36 -6.09 -7.29
CA VAL A 44 -1.84 -4.73 -7.35
C VAL A 44 -1.66 -4.19 -5.93
N MET A 45 -0.43 -3.80 -5.59
CA MET A 45 -0.13 -3.06 -4.36
C MET A 45 -0.19 -1.56 -4.64
N LEU A 46 -1.18 -0.87 -4.05
CA LEU A 46 -1.51 0.53 -4.38
C LEU A 46 -0.65 1.57 -3.65
N GLY A 47 0.13 1.13 -2.66
CA GLY A 47 0.96 2.00 -1.82
C GLY A 47 0.79 1.68 -0.34
N SER A 48 1.70 2.19 0.48
CA SER A 48 1.59 2.10 1.94
C SER A 48 0.82 3.31 2.47
N VAL A 49 -0.05 3.08 3.46
CA VAL A 49 -0.71 4.15 4.24
C VAL A 49 0.04 4.49 5.53
N VAL A 50 1.08 3.73 5.85
CA VAL A 50 1.94 3.95 7.01
C VAL A 50 3.39 4.08 6.58
N GLU A 51 4.17 4.85 7.33
CA GLU A 51 5.62 4.92 7.13
C GLU A 51 6.25 3.55 7.35
N THR A 52 7.26 3.22 6.55
CA THR A 52 8.01 1.96 6.68
C THR A 52 8.67 1.85 8.04
N GLN A 53 8.38 0.77 8.75
CA GLN A 53 8.97 0.47 10.06
C GLN A 53 10.01 -0.66 9.91
N TRP A 54 11.12 -0.54 10.64
CA TRP A 54 12.15 -1.57 10.71
C TRP A 54 11.90 -2.47 11.91
N VAL A 55 11.74 -3.77 11.66
CA VAL A 55 11.48 -4.78 12.70
C VAL A 55 12.77 -5.51 13.07
N LEU A 56 12.86 -5.92 14.34
CA LEU A 56 13.93 -6.75 14.87
C LEU A 56 13.45 -8.20 15.06
N PRO A 57 14.37 -9.19 15.12
CA PRO A 57 13.99 -10.56 15.44
C PRO A 57 13.23 -10.64 16.76
N GLY A 58 12.06 -11.28 16.74
CA GLY A 58 11.17 -11.40 17.90
C GLY A 58 10.08 -10.34 17.99
N ASP A 59 10.09 -9.32 17.13
CA ASP A 59 8.99 -8.34 17.07
C ASP A 59 7.72 -8.97 16.50
N GLU A 60 6.59 -8.71 17.16
CA GLU A 60 5.25 -9.03 16.66
C GLU A 60 4.63 -7.79 16.01
N VAL A 61 4.19 -7.93 14.75
CA VAL A 61 3.54 -6.87 13.99
C VAL A 61 2.06 -7.18 13.83
N SER A 62 1.19 -6.24 14.16
CA SER A 62 -0.26 -6.36 13.96
C SER A 62 -0.82 -5.16 13.20
N ILE A 63 -1.82 -5.43 12.35
CA ILE A 63 -2.56 -4.43 11.57
C ILE A 63 -4.06 -4.71 11.78
N GLU A 64 -4.82 -3.66 12.05
CA GLU A 64 -6.29 -3.66 12.19
C GLU A 64 -6.89 -2.72 11.14
#